data_AF-A0A0P1F241-F1
#
_entry.id   AF-A0A0P1F241-F1
#
_cell.length_a   1.000
_cell.length_b   1.000
_cell.length_c   1.000
_cell.angle_alpha   90.00
_cell.angle_beta   90.00
_cell.angle_gamma   90.00
#
_symmetry.space_group_name_H-M   'P 1'
#
loop_
_entity.id
_entity.type
_entity.pdbx_description
1 polymer ?
#
loop_
_entity_poly.entity_id
_entity_poly.type
_entity_poly.pdbx_seq_one_letter_code
_entity_poly.pdbx_strand_id
1 'polypeptide(L)'
;MFATESITPTSGKMEARKELRLHRADEERIRAAAAATGLQEADFIRQAALLRAQEVEQRLSLSVLPIEAFEAFRSAIEAPGKVVTGLARAAAASKGHLTDAK
;
A
#
# COMPACT_ATOMS: atom_id res chain seq x y z
N MET A 1 3.77 15.85 2.39
CA MET A 1 4.67 14.79 2.89
C MET A 1 3.81 13.79 3.62
N PHE A 2 3.82 12.52 3.20
CA PHE A 2 3.23 11.47 4.03
C PHE A 2 4.11 11.37 5.27
N ALA A 3 3.54 11.61 6.45
CA ALA A 3 4.23 11.30 7.69
C ALA A 3 4.49 9.80 7.68
N THR A 4 5.75 9.37 7.61
CA THR A 4 6.10 7.98 7.87
C THR A 4 5.75 7.71 9.32
N GLU A 5 4.61 7.06 9.53
CA GLU A 5 4.19 6.59 10.84
C GLU A 5 5.28 5.66 11.40
N SER A 6 5.56 5.79 12.69
CA SER A 6 6.43 4.84 13.38
C SER A 6 5.81 3.45 13.32
N ILE A 7 6.58 2.43 12.93
CA ILE A 7 6.08 1.06 12.93
C ILE A 7 5.82 0.61 14.36
N THR A 8 4.56 0.29 14.66
CA THR A 8 4.20 -0.38 15.91
C THR A 8 4.70 -1.83 15.86
N PRO A 9 5.48 -2.30 16.85
CA PRO A 9 5.91 -3.69 16.90
C PRO A 9 4.71 -4.64 16.92
N THR A 10 4.72 -5.65 16.06
CA THR A 10 3.76 -6.75 16.15
C THR A 10 3.98 -7.50 17.46
N SER A 11 2.92 -7.64 18.26
CA SER A 11 2.96 -8.39 19.51
C SER A 11 3.10 -9.90 19.24
N GLY A 12 3.76 -10.62 20.16
CA GLY A 12 3.92 -12.08 20.08
C GLY A 12 5.35 -12.51 19.75
N LYS A 13 5.53 -13.81 19.57
CA LYS A 13 6.83 -14.42 19.27
C LYS A 13 7.16 -14.24 17.79
N MET A 14 8.44 -14.00 17.49
CA MET A 14 8.94 -14.00 16.11
C MET A 14 9.13 -15.45 15.66
N GLU A 15 8.23 -15.95 14.82
CA GLU A 15 8.22 -17.36 14.39
C GLU A 15 8.74 -17.57 12.96
N ALA A 16 8.73 -16.53 12.13
CA ALA A 16 9.19 -16.59 10.74
C ALA A 16 10.61 -16.02 10.59
N ARG A 17 11.49 -16.76 9.92
CA ARG A 17 12.85 -16.33 9.59
C ARG A 17 12.97 -15.99 8.11
N LYS A 18 13.61 -14.85 7.81
CA LYS A 18 13.98 -14.46 6.45
C LYS A 18 15.49 -14.61 6.27
N GLU A 19 15.90 -15.31 5.22
CA GLU A 19 17.29 -15.36 4.79
C GLU A 19 17.51 -14.46 3.58
N LEU A 20 18.64 -13.75 3.55
CA LEU A 20 18.97 -12.78 2.52
C LEU A 20 20.45 -12.93 2.11
N ARG A 21 20.71 -12.83 0.81
CA ARG A 21 22.07 -12.68 0.27
C ARG A 21 22.20 -11.28 -0.27
N LEU A 22 23.26 -10.58 0.14
CA LEU A 22 23.55 -9.21 -0.25
C LEU A 22 24.92 -9.12 -0.91
N HIS A 23 25.08 -8.15 -1.80
CA HIS A 23 26.42 -7.71 -2.15
C HIS A 23 27.07 -7.04 -0.95
N ARG A 24 28.39 -7.21 -0.83
CA ARG A 24 29.15 -6.68 0.31
C ARG A 24 28.97 -5.17 0.49
N ALA A 25 28.95 -4.41 -0.60
CA ALA A 25 28.76 -2.96 -0.54
C ALA A 25 27.39 -2.55 0.00
N ASP A 26 26.35 -3.33 -0.30
CA ASP A 26 24.99 -3.07 0.21
C ASP A 26 24.90 -3.43 1.69
N GLU A 27 25.50 -4.55 2.08
CA GLU A 27 25.60 -4.99 3.48
C GLU A 27 26.32 -3.94 4.35
N GLU A 28 27.48 -3.45 3.92
CA GLU A 28 28.23 -2.40 4.63
C GLU A 28 27.43 -1.10 4.75
N ARG A 29 26.69 -0.71 3.71
CA ARG A 29 25.82 0.48 3.73
C ARG A 29 24.66 0.32 4.72
N ILE A 30 24.00 -0.84 4.71
CA ILE A 30 22.87 -1.14 5.61
C ILE A 30 23.37 -1.17 7.06
N ARG A 31 24.50 -1.83 7.32
CA ARG A 31 25.11 -1.87 8.65
C ARG A 31 25.44 -0.48 9.18
N ALA A 32 26.03 0.38 8.34
CA ALA A 32 26.34 1.76 8.72
C ALA A 32 25.06 2.57 9.04
N ALA A 33 24.01 2.40 8.25
CA ALA A 33 22.72 3.05 8.49
C ALA A 33 22.05 2.57 9.78
N ALA A 34 22.09 1.26 10.05
CA ALA A 34 21.59 0.67 11.30
C ALA A 34 22.35 1.19 12.53
N ALA A 35 23.68 1.29 12.43
CA ALA A 35 24.51 1.86 13.50
C ALA A 35 24.17 3.33 13.77
N ALA A 36 23.94 4.12 12.72
CA ALA A 36 23.57 5.53 12.85
C ALA A 36 22.21 5.75 13.54
N THR A 37 21.31 4.78 13.45
CA THR A 37 19.99 4.81 14.12
C THR A 37 19.98 4.08 15.47
N GLY A 38 21.10 3.50 15.89
CA GLY A 38 21.20 2.72 17.13
C GLY A 38 20.44 1.39 17.10
N LEU A 39 20.14 0.87 15.90
CA LEU A 39 19.41 -0.38 15.71
C LEU A 39 20.36 -1.55 15.37
N GLN A 40 19.94 -2.76 15.74
CA GLN A 40 20.53 -3.96 15.15
C GLN A 40 20.19 -4.02 13.66
N GLU A 41 21.11 -4.54 12.84
CA GLU A 41 20.92 -4.60 11.39
C GLU A 41 19.64 -5.35 10.99
N ALA A 42 19.35 -6.47 11.66
CA ALA A 42 18.14 -7.23 11.43
C ALA A 42 16.86 -6.43 11.72
N ASP A 43 16.85 -5.64 12.80
CA ASP A 43 15.73 -4.77 13.14
C ASP A 43 15.60 -3.59 12.17
N PHE A 44 16.73 -3.01 11.76
CA PHE A 44 16.76 -1.95 10.75
C PHE A 44 16.15 -2.44 9.42
N ILE A 45 16.58 -3.60 8.93
CA ILE A 45 16.06 -4.20 7.69
C ILE A 45 14.56 -4.51 7.84
N ARG A 46 14.15 -5.11 8.97
CA ARG A 46 12.74 -5.43 9.24
C ARG A 46 11.87 -4.18 9.24
N GLN A 47 12.30 -3.12 9.92
CA GLN A 47 11.56 -1.86 9.96
C GLN A 47 11.51 -1.20 8.57
N ALA A 48 12.63 -1.14 7.85
CA ALA A 48 12.63 -0.58 6.50
C ALA A 48 11.68 -1.34 5.55
N ALA A 49 11.66 -2.68 5.64
CA ALA A 49 10.76 -3.51 4.84
C ALA A 49 9.28 -3.27 5.18
N LEU A 50 8.94 -3.18 6.46
CA LEU A 50 7.56 -2.92 6.90
C LEU A 50 7.08 -1.52 6.51
N LEU A 51 7.93 -0.49 6.64
CA LEU A 51 7.60 0.86 6.17
C LEU A 51 7.30 0.86 4.68
N ARG A 52 8.13 0.17 3.90
CA ARG A 52 7.93 0.08 2.45
C ARG A 52 6.67 -0.70 2.10
N ALA A 53 6.34 -1.77 2.83
CA ALA A 53 5.11 -2.51 2.64
C ALA A 53 3.88 -1.61 2.88
N GLN A 54 3.86 -0.88 4.00
CA GLN A 54 2.78 0.05 4.33
C GLN A 54 2.61 1.12 3.24
N GLU A 55 3.70 1.68 2.72
CA GLU A 55 3.64 2.67 1.64
C GLU A 55 3.04 2.08 0.36
N VAL A 56 3.38 0.84 0.01
CA VAL A 56 2.82 0.14 -1.15
C VAL A 56 1.33 -0.14 -0.96
N GLU A 57 0.92 -0.63 0.21
CA GLU A 57 -0.48 -0.89 0.55
C GLU A 57 -1.32 0.39 0.51
N GLN A 58 -0.80 1.51 1.05
CA GLN A 58 -1.45 2.81 0.98
C GLN A 58 -1.62 3.29 -0.46
N ARG A 59 -0.61 3.11 -1.32
CA ARG A 59 -0.71 3.48 -2.74
C ARG A 59 -1.69 2.64 -3.53
N LEU A 60 -1.90 1.38 -3.14
CA LEU A 60 -2.89 0.52 -3.79
C LEU A 60 -4.33 0.87 -3.36
N SER A 61 -4.51 1.36 -2.14
CA SER A 61 -5.83 1.70 -1.58
C SER A 61 -6.26 3.14 -1.84
N LEU A 62 -5.31 4.07 -2.04
CA LEU A 62 -5.59 5.49 -2.20
C LEU A 62 -5.37 5.94 -3.65
N SER A 63 -6.39 6.56 -4.24
CA SER A 63 -6.25 7.28 -5.51
C SER A 63 -5.92 8.74 -5.23
N VAL A 64 -4.71 9.17 -5.58
CA VAL A 64 -4.31 10.58 -5.54
C VAL A 64 -4.67 11.23 -6.86
N LEU A 65 -5.70 12.08 -6.86
CA LEU A 65 -6.16 12.80 -8.04
C LEU A 65 -5.66 14.25 -8.03
N PRO A 66 -5.29 14.82 -9.20
CA PRO A 66 -5.18 16.27 -9.35
C PRO A 66 -6.47 16.95 -8.92
N ILE A 67 -6.37 18.19 -8.42
CA ILE A 67 -7.52 18.91 -7.86
C ILE A 67 -8.66 18.98 -8.88
N GLU A 68 -8.33 19.24 -10.14
CA GLU A 68 -9.30 19.36 -11.24
C GLU A 68 -10.05 18.04 -11.48
N ALA A 69 -9.34 16.92 -11.40
CA ALA A 69 -9.94 15.59 -11.56
C ALA A 69 -10.79 15.21 -10.35
N PHE A 70 -10.37 15.59 -9.14
CA PHE A 70 -11.15 15.39 -7.92
C PHE A 70 -12.44 16.22 -7.93
N GLU A 71 -12.37 17.49 -8.35
CA GLU A 71 -13.51 18.38 -8.49
C GLU A 71 -14.51 17.89 -9.56
N ALA A 72 -13.99 17.40 -10.70
CA ALA A 72 -14.82 16.75 -11.72
C ALA A 72 -15.51 15.48 -11.18
N PHE A 73 -14.79 14.66 -10.43
CA PHE A 73 -15.35 13.47 -9.77
C PHE A 73 -16.44 13.86 -8.76
N ARG A 74 -16.18 14.84 -7.88
CA ARG A 74 -17.16 15.34 -6.89
C ARG A 74 -18.44 15.81 -7.58
N SER A 75 -18.30 16.61 -8.64
CA SER A 75 -19.44 17.10 -9.41
C SER A 75 -20.23 15.95 -10.05
N ALA A 76 -19.55 14.90 -10.51
CA ALA A 76 -20.19 13.74 -11.13
C ALA A 76 -20.95 12.85 -10.14
N ILE A 77 -20.49 12.71 -8.89
CA ILE A 77 -21.18 11.90 -7.87
C ILE A 77 -22.42 12.62 -7.29
N GLU A 78 -22.44 13.96 -7.32
CA GLU A 78 -23.58 14.76 -6.85
C GLU A 78 -24.68 14.89 -7.91
N ALA A 79 -24.33 14.74 -9.20
CA ALA A 79 -25.29 14.80 -10.29
C ALA A 79 -26.14 13.51 -10.39
N PRO A 80 -27.40 13.60 -10.84
CA PRO A 80 -28.19 12.40 -11.13
C PRO A 80 -27.51 11.52 -12.19
N GLY A 81 -27.40 10.23 -11.90
CA GLY A 81 -26.82 9.26 -12.83
C GLY A 81 -27.63 9.17 -14.13
N LYS A 82 -26.93 9.01 -15.26
CA LYS A 82 -27.53 8.75 -16.57
C LYS A 82 -27.40 7.28 -16.94
N VAL A 83 -28.50 6.68 -17.40
CA VAL A 83 -28.47 5.30 -17.91
C VAL A 83 -27.66 5.25 -19.20
N VAL A 84 -26.60 4.45 -19.21
CA VAL A 84 -25.83 4.11 -20.40
C VAL A 84 -26.24 2.71 -20.85
N THR A 85 -26.78 2.59 -22.06
CA THR A 85 -27.39 1.36 -22.59
C THR A 85 -26.43 0.16 -22.57
N GLY A 86 -25.16 0.39 -22.91
CA GLY A 86 -24.11 -0.64 -22.85
C GLY A 86 -23.87 -1.16 -21.43
N LEU A 87 -23.76 -0.26 -20.44
CA LEU A 87 -23.61 -0.62 -19.03
C LEU A 87 -24.84 -1.35 -18.49
N ALA A 88 -26.05 -0.90 -18.85
CA ALA A 88 -27.29 -1.57 -18.43
C ALA A 88 -27.37 -3.01 -18.97
N ARG A 89 -26.97 -3.23 -20.22
CA ARG A 89 -26.91 -4.57 -20.82
C ARG A 89 -25.85 -5.45 -20.15
N ALA A 90 -24.66 -4.90 -19.88
CA ALA A 90 -23.60 -5.62 -19.18
C ALA A 90 -24.02 -6.02 -17.75
N ALA A 91 -24.65 -5.10 -17.01
CA ALA A 91 -25.15 -5.36 -15.66
C ALA A 91 -26.24 -6.45 -15.64
N ALA A 92 -27.14 -6.46 -16.64
CA ALA A 92 -28.15 -7.52 -16.77
C ALA A 92 -27.50 -8.89 -17.07
N ALA A 93 -26.47 -8.91 -17.91
CA ALA A 93 -25.74 -10.13 -18.25
C ALA A 93 -24.86 -10.65 -17.09
N SER A 94 -24.36 -9.77 -16.22
CA SER A 94 -23.54 -10.16 -15.06
C SER A 94 -24.35 -10.53 -13.81
N LYS A 95 -25.68 -10.39 -13.86
CA LYS A 95 -26.57 -10.66 -12.72
C LYS A 95 -26.48 -12.13 -12.32
N GLY A 96 -26.08 -12.40 -11.07
CA GLY A 96 -25.88 -13.75 -10.53
C GLY A 96 -24.47 -14.33 -10.74
N HIS A 97 -23.59 -13.63 -11.47
CA HIS A 97 -22.19 -14.04 -11.66
C HIS A 97 -21.22 -13.28 -10.74
N LEU A 98 -21.58 -12.06 -10.34
CA LEU A 98 -20.81 -11.28 -9.37
C LEU A 98 -21.35 -11.60 -7.97
N THR A 99 -20.61 -12.43 -7.23
CA THR A 99 -20.81 -12.61 -5.79
C THR A 99 -20.05 -11.52 -5.05
N ASP A 100 -20.55 -11.09 -3.90
CA ASP A 100 -19.83 -10.14 -3.04
C ASP A 100 -18.37 -10.61 -2.86
N ALA A 101 -17.42 -9.69 -3.07
CA ALA A 101 -16.03 -9.94 -2.73
C ALA A 101 -15.98 -10.11 -1.21
N LYS A 102 -15.67 -11.33 -0.75
CA LYS A 102 -15.41 -11.63 0.66
C LYS A 102 -14.06 -11.11 1.10
#